data_AF-A0A2A2IA88-F1
#
_entry.id   AF-A0A2A2IA88-F1
#
_cell.length_a   1.000
_cell.length_b   1.000
_cell.length_c   1.000
_cell.angle_alpha   90.00
_cell.angle_beta   90.00
_cell.angle_gamma   90.00
#
_symmetry.space_group_name_H-M   'P 1'
#
loop_
_entity.id
_entity.type
_entity.pdbx_description
1 polymer ?
#
loop_
_entity_poly.entity_id
_entity_poly.type
_entity_poly.pdbx_seq_one_letter_code
_entity_poly.pdbx_strand_id
1 'polypeptide(L)'
;MENNVPVKNQMNGVFVHVKNLRVSAKWYSDLLGLPIDLENVASPVFNVPVTVTTSLTLDDHTFDPDFKHIVSPSPIFNLFAPNIDEAYKYIKEKGIVIVREIERVGETAWFNIKDPDGNVVMICNC
;
A
#
# COMPACT_ATOMS: atom_id res chain seq x y z
N MET A 1 27.16 -7.11 -25.83
CA MET A 1 26.46 -8.37 -25.50
C MET A 1 25.27 -7.97 -24.65
N GLU A 2 24.04 -8.20 -25.11
CA GLU A 2 22.88 -7.98 -24.26
C GLU A 2 22.96 -8.92 -23.07
N ASN A 3 22.97 -8.35 -21.87
CA ASN A 3 22.95 -9.10 -20.63
C ASN A 3 21.55 -9.71 -20.51
N ASN A 4 21.35 -10.91 -21.06
CA ASN A 4 20.05 -11.55 -21.16
C ASN A 4 19.68 -12.21 -19.83
N VAL A 5 19.59 -11.40 -18.77
CA VAL A 5 19.15 -11.87 -17.45
C VAL A 5 17.62 -12.09 -17.52
N PRO A 6 17.12 -13.28 -17.13
CA PRO A 6 15.70 -13.62 -17.22
C PRO A 6 14.85 -12.96 -16.12
N VAL A 7 15.50 -12.36 -15.12
CA VAL A 7 14.87 -11.51 -14.09
C VAL A 7 15.27 -10.07 -14.36
N LYS A 8 14.28 -9.21 -14.59
CA LYS A 8 14.50 -7.79 -14.90
C LYS A 8 14.71 -6.99 -13.62
N ASN A 9 15.56 -5.97 -13.69
CA ASN A 9 15.76 -5.01 -12.60
C ASN A 9 14.57 -4.03 -12.52
N GLN A 10 13.40 -4.55 -12.15
CA GLN A 10 12.14 -3.83 -12.11
C GLN A 10 11.20 -4.50 -11.10
N MET A 11 10.57 -3.71 -10.23
CA MET A 11 9.46 -4.19 -9.41
C MET A 11 8.18 -4.18 -10.22
N ASN A 12 7.54 -5.34 -10.39
CA ASN A 12 6.29 -5.45 -11.12
C ASN A 12 5.07 -5.05 -10.26
N GLY A 13 5.04 -5.47 -8.99
CA GLY A 13 3.91 -5.20 -8.12
C GLY A 13 4.15 -5.62 -6.68
N VAL A 14 3.30 -5.12 -5.79
CA VAL A 14 3.23 -5.48 -4.37
C VAL A 14 1.88 -6.15 -4.10
N PHE A 15 1.91 -7.24 -3.33
CA PHE A 15 0.72 -7.91 -2.82
C PHE A 15 0.55 -7.56 -1.34
N VAL A 16 -0.61 -7.01 -0.98
CA VAL A 16 -0.98 -6.69 0.40
C VAL A 16 -2.05 -7.68 0.83
N HIS A 17 -1.77 -8.40 1.90
CA HIS A 17 -2.72 -9.36 2.45
C HIS A 17 -3.74 -8.66 3.32
N VAL A 18 -5.02 -8.94 3.08
CA VAL A 18 -6.15 -8.28 3.71
C VAL A 18 -7.18 -9.30 4.19
N LYS A 19 -8.00 -8.97 5.19
CA LYS A 19 -9.07 -9.86 5.68
C LYS A 19 -10.38 -9.67 4.95
N ASN A 20 -10.60 -8.48 4.39
CA ASN A 20 -11.83 -8.15 3.69
C ASN A 20 -11.53 -7.24 2.51
N LEU A 21 -11.61 -7.82 1.31
CA LEU A 21 -11.24 -7.13 0.08
C LEU A 21 -12.01 -5.83 -0.15
N ARG A 22 -13.32 -5.79 0.15
CA ARG A 22 -14.17 -4.61 -0.05
C ARG A 22 -13.81 -3.47 0.91
N VAL A 23 -13.56 -3.80 2.18
CA VAL A 23 -13.15 -2.81 3.19
C VAL A 23 -11.79 -2.21 2.80
N SER A 24 -10.83 -3.05 2.45
CA SER A 24 -9.47 -2.60 2.15
C SER A 24 -9.40 -1.88 0.81
N ALA A 25 -10.12 -2.34 -0.22
CA ALA A 25 -10.23 -1.62 -1.49
C ALA A 25 -10.82 -0.22 -1.30
N LYS A 26 -11.91 -0.09 -0.51
CA LYS A 26 -12.47 1.22 -0.17
C LYS A 26 -11.45 2.10 0.54
N TRP A 27 -10.70 1.56 1.48
CA TRP A 27 -9.72 2.31 2.27
C TRP A 27 -8.54 2.80 1.43
N TYR A 28 -7.93 1.93 0.61
CA TYR A 28 -6.83 2.30 -0.27
C TYR A 28 -7.26 3.31 -1.34
N SER A 29 -8.45 3.14 -1.91
CA SER A 29 -9.00 4.12 -2.86
C SER A 29 -9.26 5.48 -2.20
N ASP A 30 -9.81 5.52 -0.98
CA ASP A 30 -10.03 6.76 -0.24
C ASP A 30 -8.72 7.48 0.15
N LEU A 31 -7.69 6.71 0.54
CA LEU A 31 -6.34 7.23 0.82
C LEU A 31 -5.71 7.88 -0.42
N LEU A 32 -5.93 7.30 -1.60
CA LEU A 32 -5.31 7.74 -2.85
C LEU A 32 -6.20 8.70 -3.66
N GLY A 33 -7.38 9.05 -3.15
CA GLY A 33 -8.35 9.89 -3.87
C GLY A 33 -8.89 9.26 -5.16
N LEU A 34 -8.89 7.93 -5.24
CA LEU A 34 -9.32 7.17 -6.41
C LEU A 34 -10.82 6.88 -6.34
N PRO A 35 -11.58 7.03 -7.44
CA PRO A 35 -12.94 6.51 -7.50
C PRO A 35 -12.90 4.98 -7.40
N ILE A 36 -13.92 4.40 -6.77
CA ILE A 36 -14.09 2.95 -6.68
C ILE A 36 -15.55 2.57 -6.81
N ASP A 37 -15.82 1.55 -7.63
CA ASP A 37 -17.08 0.83 -7.66
C ASP A 37 -16.92 -0.48 -6.89
N LEU A 38 -17.51 -0.55 -5.69
CA LEU A 38 -17.38 -1.71 -4.81
C LEU A 38 -18.09 -2.95 -5.36
N GLU A 39 -19.02 -2.80 -6.30
CA GLU A 39 -19.66 -3.96 -6.94
C GLU A 39 -18.68 -4.75 -7.81
N ASN A 40 -17.65 -4.10 -8.34
CA ASN A 40 -16.59 -4.74 -9.11
C ASN A 40 -15.45 -5.30 -8.25
N VAL A 41 -15.54 -5.19 -6.92
CA VAL A 41 -14.58 -5.81 -6.00
C VAL A 41 -15.02 -7.24 -5.72
N ALA A 42 -14.24 -8.19 -6.24
CA ALA A 42 -14.49 -9.62 -6.13
C ALA A 42 -13.23 -10.37 -5.71
N SER A 43 -13.41 -11.34 -4.82
CA SER A 43 -12.35 -12.22 -4.34
C SER A 43 -11.72 -13.04 -5.49
N PRO A 44 -10.44 -13.46 -5.34
CA PRO A 44 -9.61 -13.28 -4.16
C PRO A 44 -8.76 -12.02 -4.15
N VAL A 45 -8.62 -11.36 -5.31
CA VAL A 45 -7.71 -10.23 -5.48
C VAL A 45 -8.39 -9.01 -6.06
N PHE A 46 -7.93 -7.84 -5.63
CA PHE A 46 -8.33 -6.54 -6.20
C PHE A 46 -7.10 -5.70 -6.51
N ASN A 47 -6.99 -5.22 -7.75
CA ASN A 47 -5.91 -4.32 -8.15
C ASN A 47 -6.35 -2.87 -7.95
N VAL A 48 -5.68 -2.16 -7.04
CA VAL A 48 -5.86 -0.72 -6.86
C VAL A 48 -5.31 -0.01 -8.11
N PRO A 49 -6.05 0.91 -8.74
CA PRO A 49 -5.65 1.53 -10.00
C PRO A 49 -4.58 2.62 -9.80
N VAL A 50 -3.41 2.22 -9.31
CA VAL A 50 -2.21 3.06 -9.17
C VAL A 50 -1.52 3.28 -10.52
N THR A 51 -0.68 4.30 -10.62
CA THR A 51 0.00 4.66 -11.87
C THR A 51 1.05 3.63 -12.33
N VAL A 52 1.42 3.72 -13.60
CA VAL A 52 1.66 2.61 -14.55
C VAL A 52 2.87 1.69 -14.31
N THR A 53 3.77 1.96 -13.36
CA THR A 53 5.04 1.19 -13.27
C THR A 53 5.04 0.03 -12.30
N THR A 54 4.21 0.07 -11.24
CA THR A 54 4.17 -0.97 -10.20
C THR A 54 2.72 -1.13 -9.73
N SER A 55 2.19 -2.36 -9.78
CA SER A 55 0.82 -2.63 -9.33
C SER A 55 0.72 -2.75 -7.81
N LEU A 56 -0.45 -2.40 -7.27
CA LEU A 56 -0.83 -2.67 -5.88
C LEU A 56 -2.02 -3.64 -5.89
N THR A 57 -1.79 -4.86 -5.44
CA THR A 57 -2.80 -5.93 -5.42
C THR A 57 -3.17 -6.26 -3.98
N LEU A 58 -4.45 -6.17 -3.63
CA LEU A 58 -5.00 -6.64 -2.36
C LEU A 58 -5.40 -8.10 -2.52
N ASP A 59 -5.04 -8.97 -1.57
CA ASP A 59 -5.31 -10.41 -1.61
C ASP A 59 -5.97 -10.86 -0.30
N ASP A 60 -7.19 -11.40 -0.41
CA ASP A 60 -7.99 -11.87 0.72
C ASP A 60 -7.80 -13.36 1.05
N HIS A 61 -7.01 -14.08 0.26
CA HIS A 61 -6.69 -15.51 0.45
C HIS A 61 -7.90 -16.43 0.59
N THR A 62 -9.07 -16.05 0.08
CA THR A 62 -10.28 -16.89 0.14
C THR A 62 -10.14 -18.26 -0.54
N PHE A 63 -9.11 -18.45 -1.37
CA PHE A 63 -8.76 -19.72 -2.00
C PHE A 63 -7.83 -20.62 -1.17
N ASP A 64 -7.20 -20.09 -0.11
CA ASP A 64 -6.23 -20.81 0.73
C ASP A 64 -6.77 -20.95 2.16
N PRO A 65 -7.34 -22.12 2.52
CA PRO A 65 -7.90 -22.34 3.86
C PRO A 65 -6.84 -22.40 4.97
N ASP A 66 -5.57 -22.61 4.62
CA ASP A 66 -4.46 -22.72 5.59
C ASP A 66 -3.76 -21.37 5.80
N PHE A 67 -4.14 -20.33 5.04
CA PHE A 67 -3.55 -19.00 5.15
C PHE A 67 -3.73 -18.42 6.55
N LYS A 68 -2.61 -17.98 7.14
CA LYS A 68 -2.60 -17.25 8.40
C LYS A 68 -2.18 -15.82 8.13
N HIS A 69 -3.12 -14.90 8.37
CA HIS A 69 -2.82 -13.49 8.23
C HIS A 69 -1.90 -13.02 9.37
N ILE A 70 -0.60 -12.94 9.05
CA ILE A 70 0.46 -12.48 9.95
C ILE A 70 0.97 -11.14 9.43
N VAL A 71 0.83 -10.11 10.28
CA VAL A 71 1.16 -8.74 9.93
C VAL A 71 2.62 -8.43 10.30
N SER A 72 3.37 -7.81 9.39
CA SER A 72 4.71 -7.29 9.66
C SER A 72 4.65 -6.00 10.48
N PRO A 73 5.48 -5.83 11.54
CA PRO A 73 5.60 -4.55 12.24
C PRO A 73 6.39 -3.50 11.43
N SER A 74 7.06 -3.92 10.36
CA SER A 74 7.83 -3.08 9.44
C SER A 74 7.01 -2.72 8.21
N PRO A 75 7.24 -1.55 7.58
CA PRO A 75 6.55 -1.16 6.36
C PRO A 75 6.77 -2.17 5.24
N ILE A 76 5.68 -2.58 4.59
CA ILE A 76 5.70 -3.60 3.52
C ILE A 76 5.85 -3.00 2.11
N PHE A 77 5.54 -1.71 1.95
CA PHE A 77 5.83 -0.88 0.77
C PHE A 77 5.75 0.60 1.15
N ASN A 78 6.08 1.49 0.20
CA ASN A 78 5.91 2.92 0.35
C ASN A 78 4.99 3.52 -0.72
N LEU A 79 4.31 4.61 -0.36
CA LEU A 79 3.60 5.50 -1.27
C LEU A 79 4.36 6.83 -1.35
N PHE A 80 4.45 7.36 -2.56
CA PHE A 80 5.16 8.59 -2.84
C PHE A 80 4.36 9.82 -2.39
N ALA A 81 5.01 10.71 -1.64
CA ALA A 81 4.49 11.97 -1.15
C ALA A 81 5.53 13.09 -1.41
N PRO A 82 5.38 13.87 -2.51
CA PRO A 82 6.39 14.86 -2.88
C PRO A 82 6.57 15.96 -1.82
N ASN A 83 5.50 16.29 -1.08
CA ASN A 83 5.57 17.11 0.12
C ASN A 83 5.13 16.28 1.32
N ILE A 84 6.09 15.91 2.16
CA ILE A 84 5.85 15.02 3.30
C ILE A 84 4.98 15.67 4.40
N ASP A 85 5.06 17.00 4.57
CA ASP A 85 4.30 17.72 5.60
C ASP A 85 2.83 17.86 5.21
N GLU A 86 2.55 18.13 3.94
CA GLU A 86 1.19 18.12 3.40
C GLU A 86 0.57 16.72 3.49
N ALA A 87 1.32 15.68 3.12
CA ALA A 87 0.87 14.29 3.25
C ALA A 87 0.57 13.92 4.70
N TYR A 88 1.43 14.30 5.64
CA TYR A 88 1.22 14.01 7.05
C TYR A 88 -0.02 14.70 7.62
N LYS A 89 -0.26 15.97 7.24
CA LYS A 89 -1.50 16.69 7.59
C LYS A 89 -2.74 15.99 7.01
N TYR A 90 -2.69 15.60 5.73
CA TYR A 90 -3.77 14.88 5.05
C TYR A 90 -4.13 13.57 5.76
N ILE A 91 -3.13 12.78 6.17
CA ILE A 91 -3.31 11.54 6.93
C ILE A 91 -3.98 11.79 8.28
N LYS A 92 -3.55 12.85 9.01
CA LYS A 92 -4.18 13.23 10.27
C LYS A 92 -5.65 13.63 10.11
N GLU A 93 -5.96 14.42 9.09
CA GLU A 93 -7.33 14.87 8.81
C GLU A 93 -8.26 13.70 8.44
N LYS A 94 -7.73 12.66 7.79
CA LYS A 94 -8.46 11.41 7.53
C LYS A 94 -8.62 10.51 8.76
N GLY A 95 -7.98 10.83 9.89
CA GLY A 95 -8.01 9.99 11.09
C GLY A 95 -7.31 8.64 10.91
N ILE A 96 -6.37 8.54 9.98
CA ILE A 96 -5.58 7.32 9.76
C ILE A 96 -4.54 7.18 10.87
N VAL A 97 -4.36 5.96 11.37
CA VAL A 97 -3.42 5.68 12.47
C VAL A 97 -1.98 5.83 11.97
N ILE A 98 -1.26 6.77 12.58
CA ILE A 98 0.18 6.95 12.40
C ILE A 98 0.89 6.10 13.47
N VAL A 99 1.69 5.13 13.02
CA VAL A 99 2.42 4.20 13.90
C VAL A 99 3.89 4.59 14.09
N ARG A 100 4.40 5.48 13.24
CA ARG A 100 5.72 6.07 13.37
C ARG A 100 5.63 7.51 12.89
N GLU A 101 6.06 8.43 13.75
CA GLU A 101 6.09 9.87 13.45
C GLU A 101 7.07 10.20 12.33
N ILE A 102 6.99 11.42 11.80
CA ILE A 102 7.85 11.86 10.71
C ILE A 102 9.31 11.81 11.14
N GLU A 103 10.14 11.18 10.29
CA GLU A 103 11.58 11.18 10.38
C GLU A 103 12.19 11.85 9.15
N ARG A 104 13.39 12.42 9.34
CA ARG A 104 14.13 13.16 8.31
C ARG A 104 15.59 12.77 8.34
N VAL A 105 16.11 12.34 7.20
CA VAL A 105 17.52 12.00 7.00
C VAL A 105 17.96 12.60 5.65
N GLY A 106 18.80 13.65 5.71
CA GLY A 106 19.15 14.41 4.52
C GLY A 106 17.91 15.03 3.86
N GLU A 107 17.78 14.83 2.54
CA GLU A 107 16.64 15.27 1.74
C GLU A 107 15.44 14.29 1.80
N THR A 108 15.61 13.15 2.45
CA THR A 108 14.59 12.10 2.55
C THR A 108 13.80 12.23 3.84
N ALA A 109 12.49 12.08 3.72
CA ALA A 109 11.57 12.11 4.83
C ALA A 109 10.45 11.08 4.67
N TRP A 110 10.06 10.46 5.77
CA TRP A 110 9.00 9.47 5.78
C TRP A 110 8.27 9.42 7.13
N PHE A 111 7.10 8.82 7.12
CA PHE A 111 6.37 8.37 8.32
C PHE A 111 5.62 7.08 7.99
N ASN A 112 5.13 6.37 9.01
CA ASN A 112 4.43 5.12 8.78
C ASN A 112 2.99 5.18 9.28
N ILE A 113 2.07 4.67 8.46
CA ILE A 113 0.66 4.52 8.77
C ILE A 113 0.27 3.05 8.85
N LYS A 114 -0.92 2.78 9.39
CA LYS A 114 -1.50 1.44 9.49
C LYS A 114 -2.81 1.37 8.71
N ASP A 115 -2.95 0.34 7.88
CA ASP A 115 -4.20 0.04 7.19
C ASP A 115 -5.22 -0.66 8.15
N PRO A 116 -6.47 -0.93 7.72
CA PRO A 116 -7.48 -1.58 8.56
C PRO A 116 -7.12 -3.00 9.00
N ASP A 117 -6.24 -3.66 8.24
CA ASP A 117 -5.82 -5.04 8.42
C ASP A 117 -4.58 -5.18 9.32
N GLY A 118 -3.91 -4.04 9.52
CA GLY A 118 -2.78 -3.85 10.38
C GLY A 118 -1.45 -3.70 9.66
N ASN A 119 -1.44 -3.81 8.34
CA ASN A 119 -0.25 -3.64 7.52
C ASN A 119 0.32 -2.25 7.71
N VAL A 120 1.64 -2.18 7.82
CA VAL A 120 2.36 -0.92 7.92
C VAL A 120 2.70 -0.44 6.51
N VAL A 121 2.27 0.78 6.19
CA VAL A 121 2.56 1.44 4.91
C VAL A 121 3.43 2.67 5.20
N MET A 122 4.53 2.82 4.46
CA MET A 122 5.36 4.02 4.55
C MET A 122 4.82 5.09 3.60
N ILE A 123 4.79 6.33 4.05
CA ILE A 123 4.61 7.50 3.19
C ILE A 123 5.96 8.19 3.09
N CYS A 124 6.50 8.35 1.88
CA CYS A 124 7.90 8.75 1.65
C CYS A 124 8.01 9.76 0.50
N ASN A 125 8.94 10.72 0.59
CA ASN A 125 9.18 11.70 -0.47
C ASN A 125 10.22 11.26 -1.53
N CYS A 126 10.66 10.00 -1.51
CA CYS A 126 11.60 9.43 -2.48
C CYS A 126 11.33 7.95 -2.75
#